data_AF-A0A0B1SGR7-F1
#
_entry.id   AF-A0A0B1SGR7-F1
#
_cell.length_a   1.000
_cell.length_b   1.000
_cell.length_c   1.000
_cell.angle_alpha   90.00
_cell.angle_beta   90.00
_cell.angle_gamma   90.00
#
_symmetry.space_group_name_H-M   'P 1'
#
loop_
_entity.id
_entity.type
_entity.pdbx_description
1 polymer ?
#
loop_
_entity_poly.entity_id
_entity_poly.type
_entity_poly.pdbx_seq_one_letter_code
_entity_poly.pdbx_strand_id
1 'polypeptide(L)'
;MELKKCCNHASLVRQYDHYENDPQSRLQQLLKSSGKLILLDKLLCRLKDTGHRVLIFSQMVMMLDILQEYLQLRRFAAQRLDGSMRADLRKQALDHFNADGSTDFAFLLSTRAGGLGINLATADTVIIFDSDWNPQNDLQAMSRAHRIGQTRQVNYFYY
;
A
#
# COMPACT_ATOMS: atom_id res chain seq x y z
N MET A 1 8.66 4.92 19.54
CA MET A 1 7.57 5.01 18.53
C MET A 1 7.92 6.00 17.43
N GLU A 2 8.36 7.23 17.78
CA GLU A 2 8.74 8.28 16.81
C GLU A 2 9.87 7.88 15.84
N LEU A 3 10.86 7.10 16.28
CA LEU A 3 11.91 6.62 15.36
C LEU A 3 11.35 5.73 14.24
N LYS A 4 10.34 4.89 14.52
CA LYS A 4 9.69 4.07 13.48
C LYS A 4 8.96 4.96 12.47
N LYS A 5 8.29 6.01 12.94
CA LYS A 5 7.65 7.02 12.07
C LYS A 5 8.68 7.71 11.18
N CYS A 6 9.80 8.14 11.75
CA CYS A 6 10.90 8.79 11.02
C CYS A 6 11.48 7.88 9.92
N CYS A 7 11.70 6.60 10.22
CA CYS A 7 12.18 5.62 9.23
C CYS A 7 11.19 5.39 8.08
N ASN A 8 9.89 5.56 8.32
CA ASN A 8 8.86 5.41 7.30
C ASN A 8 8.76 6.67 6.43
N HIS A 9 8.54 7.83 7.07
CA HIS A 9 8.43 9.10 6.36
C HIS A 9 8.59 10.29 7.33
N ALA A 10 9.38 11.30 6.96
CA ALA A 10 9.65 12.45 7.82
C ALA A 10 8.37 13.21 8.24
N SER A 11 7.38 13.30 7.35
CA SER A 11 6.12 14.00 7.63
C SER A 11 5.25 13.36 8.73
N LEU A 12 5.54 12.12 9.12
CA LEU A 12 4.87 11.46 10.25
C LEU A 12 5.33 12.00 11.61
N VAL A 13 6.51 12.64 11.66
CA VAL A 13 7.09 13.25 12.86
C VAL A 13 6.91 14.76 12.85
N ARG A 14 7.12 15.40 11.69
CA ARG A 14 6.97 16.84 11.52
C ARG A 14 6.26 17.16 10.22
N GLN A 15 5.12 17.83 10.31
CA GLN A 15 4.38 18.29 9.13
C GLN A 15 5.21 19.29 8.31
N TYR A 16 4.90 19.39 7.01
CA TYR A 16 5.53 20.36 6.15
C TYR A 16 5.13 21.77 6.57
N ASP A 17 6.09 22.68 6.60
CA ASP A 17 5.81 24.11 6.85
C ASP A 17 5.03 24.72 5.67
N HIS A 18 5.21 24.18 4.44
CA HIS A 18 4.48 24.56 3.23
C HIS A 18 4.26 23.36 2.32
N TYR A 19 3.07 23.26 1.71
CA TYR A 19 2.72 22.22 0.74
C TYR A 19 2.81 22.78 -0.68
N GLU A 20 3.52 22.08 -1.57
CA GLU A 20 3.57 22.47 -2.98
C GLU A 20 2.19 22.37 -3.64
N ASN A 21 1.79 23.40 -4.40
CA ASN A 21 0.48 23.46 -5.06
C ASN A 21 0.44 22.68 -6.39
N ASP A 22 1.58 22.59 -7.08
CA ASP A 22 1.69 21.83 -8.32
C ASP A 22 1.81 20.31 -8.02
N PRO A 23 1.01 19.44 -8.66
CA PRO A 23 1.04 18.00 -8.39
C PRO A 23 2.42 17.35 -8.58
N GLN A 24 3.20 17.80 -9.56
CA GLN A 24 4.52 17.22 -9.83
C GLN A 24 5.54 17.66 -8.77
N SER A 25 5.53 18.94 -8.38
CA SER A 25 6.32 19.45 -7.27
C SER A 25 5.92 18.81 -5.94
N ARG A 26 4.62 18.62 -5.69
CA ARG A 26 4.11 17.93 -4.48
C ARG A 26 4.59 16.49 -4.39
N LEU A 27 4.55 15.78 -5.51
CA LEU A 27 5.06 14.43 -5.61
C LEU A 27 6.56 14.37 -5.32
N GLN A 28 7.35 15.28 -5.88
CA GLN A 28 8.78 15.37 -5.58
C GLN A 28 9.05 15.68 -4.10
N GLN A 29 8.25 16.54 -3.48
CA GLN A 29 8.35 16.87 -2.06
C GLN A 29 8.11 15.62 -1.19
N LEU A 30 7.06 14.84 -1.49
CA LEU A 30 6.77 13.58 -0.81
C LEU A 30 7.93 12.58 -0.97
N LEU A 31 8.37 12.31 -2.21
CA LEU A 31 9.43 11.35 -2.48
C LEU A 31 10.73 11.69 -1.73
N LYS A 32 11.17 12.95 -1.78
CA LYS A 32 12.41 13.38 -1.12
C LYS A 32 12.38 13.26 0.41
N SER A 33 11.19 13.09 1.00
CA SER A 33 10.98 13.01 2.44
C SER A 33 11.05 11.56 2.99
N SER A 34 11.26 10.56 2.13
CA SER A 34 11.44 9.16 2.53
C SER A 34 12.24 8.35 1.52
N GLY A 35 13.36 7.76 1.98
CA GLY A 35 14.14 6.82 1.17
C GLY A 35 13.34 5.57 0.76
N LYS A 36 12.49 5.06 1.66
CA LYS A 36 11.58 3.93 1.36
C LYS A 36 10.62 4.29 0.23
N LEU A 37 10.05 5.49 0.27
CA LEU A 37 9.09 5.93 -0.75
C LEU A 37 9.76 6.12 -2.12
N ILE A 38 11.01 6.59 -2.19
CA ILE A 38 11.79 6.66 -3.44
C ILE A 38 11.98 5.26 -4.06
N LEU A 39 12.31 4.26 -3.23
CA LEU A 39 12.47 2.89 -3.72
C LEU A 39 11.14 2.26 -4.12
N LEU A 40 10.09 2.51 -3.35
CA LEU A 40 8.74 2.09 -3.66
C LEU A 40 8.28 2.66 -5.00
N ASP A 41 8.54 3.94 -5.26
CA ASP A 41 8.19 4.62 -6.52
C ASP A 41 8.79 3.93 -7.74
N LYS A 42 10.10 3.66 -7.70
CA LYS A 42 10.79 2.95 -8.79
C LYS A 42 10.23 1.55 -9.00
N LEU A 43 9.92 0.83 -7.91
CA LEU A 43 9.36 -0.51 -7.99
C LEU A 43 7.95 -0.49 -8.58
N LEU A 44 7.07 0.39 -8.07
CA LEU A 44 5.67 0.47 -8.51
C LEU A 44 5.55 0.89 -9.98
N CYS A 45 6.37 1.83 -10.45
CA CYS A 45 6.41 2.19 -11.88
C CYS A 45 6.71 0.96 -12.74
N ARG A 46 7.76 0.18 -12.39
CA ARG A 46 8.11 -1.05 -13.12
C ARG A 46 6.99 -2.10 -13.06
N LEU A 47 6.38 -2.30 -11.89
CA LEU A 47 5.30 -3.27 -11.71
C LEU A 47 4.04 -2.88 -12.50
N LYS A 48 3.75 -1.58 -12.61
CA LYS A 48 2.64 -1.06 -13.40
C LYS A 48 2.85 -1.34 -14.88
N ASP A 49 4.06 -1.12 -15.39
CA ASP A 49 4.41 -1.36 -16.80
C ASP A 49 4.30 -2.84 -17.19
N THR A 50 4.60 -3.77 -16.26
CA THR A 50 4.49 -5.22 -16.50
C THR A 50 3.14 -5.82 -16.05
N GLY A 51 2.17 -4.97 -15.71
CA GLY A 51 0.80 -5.37 -15.42
C GLY A 51 0.64 -6.22 -14.15
N HIS A 52 1.49 -6.04 -13.15
CA HIS A 52 1.30 -6.64 -11.82
C HIS A 52 0.26 -5.87 -11.01
N ARG A 53 -0.28 -6.52 -9.99
CA ARG A 53 -1.22 -5.92 -9.03
C ARG A 53 -0.67 -6.07 -7.63
N VAL A 54 -0.72 -5.00 -6.85
CA VAL A 54 0.12 -4.85 -5.65
C VAL A 54 -0.72 -4.67 -4.40
N LEU A 55 -0.42 -5.43 -3.35
CA LEU A 55 -0.89 -5.20 -1.99
C LEU A 55 0.21 -4.48 -1.21
N ILE A 56 -0.11 -3.36 -0.56
CA ILE A 56 0.84 -2.61 0.26
C ILE A 56 0.32 -2.59 1.70
N PHE A 57 1.06 -3.22 2.59
CA PHE A 57 0.73 -3.29 4.01
C PHE A 57 1.53 -2.28 4.80
N SER A 58 0.86 -1.62 5.75
CA SER A 58 1.53 -0.82 6.77
C SER A 58 0.88 -0.96 8.14
N GLN A 59 1.68 -0.83 9.20
CA GLN A 59 1.18 -0.76 10.57
C GLN A 59 0.51 0.57 10.88
N MET A 60 0.97 1.66 10.23
CA MET A 60 0.56 3.02 10.56
C MET A 60 -0.51 3.50 9.57
N VAL A 61 -1.72 3.75 10.07
CA VAL A 61 -2.81 4.33 9.25
C VAL A 61 -2.40 5.66 8.62
N MET A 62 -1.65 6.49 9.36
CA MET A 62 -1.09 7.75 8.85
C MET A 62 -0.11 7.54 7.67
N MET A 63 0.59 6.41 7.60
CA MET A 63 1.43 6.09 6.46
C MET A 63 0.58 5.69 5.25
N LEU A 64 -0.56 5.04 5.46
CA LEU A 64 -1.52 4.76 4.39
C LEU A 64 -2.10 6.06 3.80
N ASP A 65 -2.30 7.10 4.60
CA ASP A 65 -2.71 8.43 4.10
C ASP A 65 -1.66 9.00 3.13
N ILE A 66 -0.38 8.94 3.51
CA ILE A 66 0.74 9.40 2.67
C ILE A 66 0.85 8.56 1.39
N LEU A 67 0.77 7.23 1.51
CA LEU A 67 0.80 6.34 0.35
C LEU A 67 -0.37 6.58 -0.60
N GLN A 68 -1.57 6.85 -0.07
CA GLN A 68 -2.75 7.16 -0.85
C GLN A 68 -2.58 8.46 -1.64
N GLU A 69 -2.08 9.52 -1.01
CA GLU A 69 -1.75 10.78 -1.69
C GLU A 69 -0.71 10.56 -2.80
N TYR A 70 0.36 9.82 -2.50
CA TYR A 70 1.40 9.46 -3.46
C TYR A 70 0.82 8.70 -4.69
N LEU A 71 -0.03 7.69 -4.46
CA LEU A 71 -0.66 6.92 -5.54
C LEU A 71 -1.59 7.81 -6.39
N GLN A 72 -2.33 8.74 -5.78
CA GLN A 72 -3.16 9.71 -6.49
C GLN A 72 -2.33 10.64 -7.38
N LEU A 73 -1.22 11.18 -6.86
CA LEU A 73 -0.30 12.04 -7.63
C LEU A 73 0.36 11.29 -8.79
N ARG A 74 0.64 9.99 -8.62
CA ARG A 74 1.10 9.09 -9.71
C ARG A 74 -0.02 8.60 -10.63
N ARG A 75 -1.29 8.91 -10.34
CA ARG A 75 -2.47 8.43 -11.05
C ARG A 75 -2.58 6.90 -11.08
N PHE A 76 -2.14 6.26 -10.01
CA PHE A 76 -2.32 4.84 -9.79
C PHE A 76 -3.67 4.61 -9.09
N ALA A 77 -4.62 3.99 -9.80
CA ALA A 77 -5.89 3.59 -9.23
C ALA A 77 -5.66 2.58 -8.09
N ALA A 78 -6.25 2.86 -6.93
CA ALA A 78 -6.04 2.06 -5.75
C ALA A 78 -7.23 2.08 -4.80
N GLN A 79 -7.39 0.97 -4.07
CA GLN A 79 -8.33 0.85 -2.96
C GLN A 79 -7.60 0.93 -1.62
N ARG A 80 -8.34 1.20 -0.56
CA ARG A 80 -7.82 1.22 0.81
C ARG A 80 -8.76 0.49 1.76
N LEU A 81 -8.17 -0.25 2.69
CA LEU A 81 -8.89 -0.91 3.78
C LEU A 81 -8.08 -0.76 5.07
N ASP A 82 -8.68 -0.04 6.02
CA ASP A 82 -8.22 0.02 7.40
C ASP A 82 -9.37 -0.27 8.37
N GLY A 83 -9.08 -0.23 9.67
CA GLY A 83 -10.04 -0.59 10.72
C GLY A 83 -11.24 0.35 10.86
N SER A 84 -11.20 1.53 10.24
CA SER A 84 -12.29 2.52 10.32
C SER A 84 -13.36 2.35 9.25
N MET A 85 -13.08 1.55 8.21
CA MET A 85 -13.98 1.39 7.07
C MET A 85 -15.20 0.54 7.43
N ARG A 86 -16.40 1.07 7.12
CA ARG A 86 -17.67 0.36 7.27
C ARG A 86 -17.69 -0.93 6.46
N ALA A 87 -18.44 -1.93 6.94
CA ALA A 87 -18.45 -3.28 6.37
C ALA A 87 -18.98 -3.34 4.93
N ASP A 88 -19.96 -2.50 4.59
CA ASP A 88 -20.53 -2.36 3.24
C ASP A 88 -19.50 -1.81 2.24
N LEU A 89 -18.85 -0.70 2.59
CA LEU A 89 -17.79 -0.10 1.76
C LEU A 89 -16.59 -1.03 1.61
N ARG A 90 -16.23 -1.75 2.69
CA ARG A 90 -15.17 -2.75 2.65
C ARG A 90 -15.47 -3.83 1.62
N LYS A 91 -16.68 -4.37 1.61
CA LYS A 91 -17.07 -5.40 0.65
C LYS A 91 -17.01 -4.86 -0.78
N GLN A 92 -17.51 -3.66 -1.02
CA GLN A 92 -17.45 -3.01 -2.33
C GLN A 92 -16.00 -2.83 -2.82
N ALA A 93 -15.07 -2.39 -1.97
CA ALA A 93 -13.67 -2.24 -2.33
C ALA A 93 -13.00 -3.59 -2.67
N LEU A 94 -13.32 -4.64 -1.91
CA LEU A 94 -12.82 -6.00 -2.18
C LEU A 94 -13.38 -6.57 -3.48
N ASP A 95 -14.68 -6.39 -3.72
CA ASP A 95 -15.36 -6.87 -4.92
C ASP A 95 -14.85 -6.12 -6.16
N HIS A 96 -14.70 -4.80 -6.08
CA HIS A 96 -14.16 -3.99 -7.18
C HIS A 96 -12.70 -4.33 -7.51
N PHE A 97 -11.87 -4.60 -6.48
CA PHE A 97 -10.50 -5.03 -6.72
C PHE A 97 -10.43 -6.42 -7.36
N ASN A 98 -11.26 -7.37 -6.91
CA ASN A 98 -11.24 -8.73 -7.47
C ASN A 98 -12.03 -8.90 -8.76
N ALA A 99 -12.80 -7.89 -9.19
CA ALA A 99 -13.56 -7.94 -10.43
C ALA A 99 -12.66 -8.17 -11.65
N ASP A 100 -13.16 -8.95 -12.61
CA ASP A 100 -12.50 -9.15 -13.89
C ASP A 100 -12.36 -7.80 -14.62
N GLY A 101 -11.16 -7.50 -15.10
CA GLY A 101 -10.87 -6.22 -15.75
C GLY A 101 -10.79 -5.02 -14.81
N SER A 102 -10.73 -5.23 -13.48
CA SER A 102 -10.53 -4.15 -12.51
C SER A 102 -9.33 -3.27 -12.88
N THR A 103 -9.54 -1.96 -12.87
CA THR A 103 -8.49 -0.97 -13.17
C THR A 103 -7.57 -0.72 -11.97
N ASP A 104 -7.92 -1.24 -10.79
CA ASP A 104 -7.17 -1.01 -9.57
C ASP A 104 -5.82 -1.72 -9.62
N PHE A 105 -4.76 -0.92 -9.58
CA PHE A 105 -3.39 -1.37 -9.57
C PHE A 105 -2.93 -1.78 -8.17
N ALA A 106 -3.29 -1.00 -7.16
CA ALA A 106 -2.83 -1.21 -5.79
C ALA A 106 -3.97 -1.33 -4.79
N PHE A 107 -3.72 -2.05 -3.69
CA PHE A 107 -4.60 -2.10 -2.54
C PHE A 107 -3.79 -1.79 -1.29
N LEU A 108 -4.14 -0.69 -0.61
CA LEU A 108 -3.54 -0.25 0.65
C LEU A 108 -4.25 -0.93 1.84
N LEU A 109 -3.49 -1.61 2.68
CA LEU A 109 -4.02 -2.37 3.81
C LEU A 109 -3.30 -1.99 5.10
N SER A 110 -4.05 -1.75 6.17
CA SER A 110 -3.44 -1.81 7.48
C SER A 110 -3.19 -3.26 7.87
N THR A 111 -2.05 -3.58 8.48
CA THR A 111 -1.71 -4.97 8.81
C THR A 111 -2.78 -5.63 9.69
N ARG A 112 -3.36 -4.86 10.62
CA ARG A 112 -4.48 -5.33 11.46
C ARG A 112 -5.73 -5.67 10.66
N ALA A 113 -6.06 -4.86 9.65
CA ALA A 113 -7.24 -5.12 8.83
C ALA A 113 -7.00 -6.24 7.81
N GLY A 114 -5.74 -6.48 7.42
CA GLY A 114 -5.31 -7.65 6.65
C GLY A 114 -5.51 -8.98 7.39
N GLY A 115 -5.46 -8.98 8.72
CA GLY A 115 -5.71 -10.16 9.57
C GLY A 115 -7.16 -10.64 9.61
N LEU A 116 -8.10 -9.93 8.96
CA LEU A 116 -9.54 -10.23 9.00
C LEU A 116 -9.99 -11.35 8.02
N GLY A 117 -9.07 -12.13 7.46
CA GLY A 117 -9.44 -13.28 6.63
C GLY A 117 -9.82 -12.95 5.17
N ILE A 118 -9.55 -11.73 4.70
CA ILE A 118 -9.91 -11.25 3.35
C ILE A 118 -9.21 -12.05 2.22
N ASN A 119 -9.81 -12.06 1.03
CA ASN A 119 -9.28 -12.70 -0.17
C ASN A 119 -8.93 -11.65 -1.24
N LEU A 120 -7.66 -11.62 -1.67
CA LEU A 120 -7.15 -10.70 -2.69
C LEU A 120 -6.28 -11.47 -3.71
N ALA A 121 -6.77 -12.63 -4.14
CA ALA A 121 -6.06 -13.57 -5.02
C ALA A 121 -5.72 -13.01 -6.41
N THR A 122 -6.31 -11.87 -6.80
CA THR A 122 -5.99 -11.18 -8.05
C THR A 122 -4.70 -10.36 -7.99
N ALA A 123 -4.14 -10.14 -6.79
CA ALA A 123 -2.84 -9.49 -6.59
C ALA A 123 -1.70 -10.52 -6.52
N ASP A 124 -0.61 -10.23 -7.22
CA ASP A 124 0.56 -11.11 -7.33
C ASP A 124 1.84 -10.48 -6.73
N THR A 125 1.76 -9.27 -6.19
CA THR A 125 2.86 -8.67 -5.45
C THR A 125 2.40 -8.18 -4.09
N VAL A 126 3.17 -8.49 -3.05
CA VAL A 126 2.93 -8.02 -1.69
C VAL A 126 4.14 -7.22 -1.21
N ILE A 127 3.88 -6.02 -0.72
CA ILE A 127 4.87 -5.11 -0.16
C ILE A 127 4.53 -4.90 1.31
N ILE A 128 5.46 -5.24 2.19
CA ILE A 128 5.40 -4.90 3.61
C ILE A 128 6.23 -3.63 3.81
N PHE A 129 5.55 -2.49 3.96
CA PHE A 129 6.21 -1.17 4.04
C PHE A 129 6.89 -0.96 5.39
N ASP A 130 6.28 -1.47 6.45
CA ASP A 130 6.85 -1.54 7.79
C ASP A 130 6.39 -2.82 8.51
N SER A 131 7.36 -3.62 8.96
CA SER A 131 7.11 -4.92 9.57
C SER A 131 6.39 -4.83 10.91
N ASP A 132 5.49 -5.79 11.15
CA ASP A 132 4.94 -6.03 12.48
C ASP A 132 6.04 -6.54 13.42
N TRP A 133 5.84 -6.31 14.72
CA TRP A 133 6.68 -6.95 15.74
C TRP A 133 6.41 -8.46 15.80
N ASN A 134 5.18 -8.88 15.49
CA ASN A 134 4.79 -10.26 15.39
C ASN A 134 4.93 -10.74 13.93
N PRO A 135 5.94 -11.58 13.60
CA PRO A 135 6.17 -12.05 12.23
C PRO A 135 4.98 -12.86 11.67
N GLN A 136 4.14 -13.42 12.53
CA GLN A 136 2.94 -14.13 12.10
C GLN A 136 1.95 -13.20 11.39
N ASN A 137 1.92 -11.92 11.73
CA ASN A 137 1.03 -10.95 11.07
C ASN A 137 1.51 -10.67 9.64
N ASP A 138 2.82 -10.57 9.42
CA ASP A 138 3.40 -10.40 8.09
C ASP A 138 3.18 -11.66 7.23
N LEU A 139 3.33 -12.86 7.82
CA LEU A 139 2.97 -14.13 7.16
C LEU A 139 1.49 -14.18 6.75
N GLN A 140 0.59 -13.70 7.61
CA GLN A 140 -0.82 -13.60 7.28
C GLN A 140 -1.11 -12.58 6.18
N ALA A 141 -0.40 -11.45 6.15
CA ALA A 141 -0.49 -10.47 5.07
C ALA A 141 -0.05 -11.07 3.73
N MET A 142 1.07 -11.79 3.70
CA MET A 142 1.56 -12.51 2.51
C MET A 142 0.56 -13.55 1.99
N SER A 143 -0.08 -14.29 2.91
CA SER A 143 -1.11 -15.29 2.55
C SER A 143 -2.37 -14.70 1.89
N ARG A 144 -2.55 -13.37 1.88
CA ARG A 144 -3.70 -12.73 1.22
C ARG A 144 -3.63 -12.82 -0.31
N ALA A 145 -2.42 -12.75 -0.86
CA ALA A 145 -2.15 -12.91 -2.29
C ALA A 145 -1.89 -14.39 -2.63
N HIS A 146 -1.20 -15.12 -1.76
CA HIS A 146 -0.89 -16.54 -1.93
C HIS A 146 -2.09 -17.42 -1.56
N ARG A 147 -3.09 -17.45 -2.44
CA ARG A 147 -4.33 -18.20 -2.26
C ARG A 147 -4.68 -19.01 -3.51
N ILE A 148 -5.52 -20.03 -3.33
CA ILE A 148 -6.10 -20.82 -4.41
C ILE A 148 -6.81 -19.87 -5.38
N GLY A 149 -6.46 -19.94 -6.68
CA GLY A 149 -6.94 -19.04 -7.73
C GLY A 149 -5.88 -18.06 -8.26
N GLN A 150 -4.77 -17.86 -7.55
CA GLN A 150 -3.63 -17.11 -8.07
C GLN A 150 -2.90 -17.94 -9.15
N THR A 151 -2.67 -17.34 -10.31
CA THR A 151 -2.04 -17.96 -11.50
C THR A 151 -0.62 -17.45 -11.76
N ARG A 152 -0.26 -16.29 -11.19
CA ARG A 152 1.08 -15.67 -11.31
C ARG A 152 1.93 -15.97 -10.08
N GLN A 153 3.25 -15.97 -10.26
CA GLN A 153 4.18 -16.10 -9.15
C GLN A 153 4.02 -14.91 -8.20
N VAL A 154 3.79 -15.20 -6.91
CA VAL A 154 3.66 -14.15 -5.89
C VAL A 154 5.02 -13.66 -5.45
N ASN A 155 5.27 -12.35 -5.57
CA ASN A 155 6.51 -11.71 -5.14
C ASN A 155 6.31 -10.96 -3.81
N TYR A 156 7.32 -11.00 -2.95
CA TYR A 156 7.30 -10.35 -1.63
C TYR A 156 8.47 -9.37 -1.51
N PHE A 157 8.17 -8.13 -1.08
CA PHE A 157 9.18 -7.11 -0.82
C PHE A 157 9.01 -6.56 0.60
N TYR A 158 10.12 -6.37 1.31
CA TYR A 158 10.19 -5.82 2.66
C TYR A 158 11.03 -4.54 2.65
N TYR A 159 10.56 -3.51 3.35
CA TYR A 159 11.27 -2.24 3.53
C TYR A 159 11.57 -1.92 4.99
#